data_AF-A0A928X5C2-F1
#
_entry.id   AF-A0A928X5C2-F1
#
_cell.length_a   1.000
_cell.length_b   1.000
_cell.length_c   1.000
_cell.angle_alpha   90.00
_cell.angle_beta   90.00
_cell.angle_gamma   90.00
#
_symmetry.space_group_name_H-M   'P 1'
#
loop_
_entity.id
_entity.type
_entity.pdbx_description
1 polymer ?
#
loop_
_entity_poly.entity_id
_entity_poly.type
_entity_poly.pdbx_seq_one_letter_code
_entity_poly.pdbx_strand_id
1 'polypeptide(L)' 'MKVFGERVKRELKEQGKTQRDLAATLCVQTSTLCEWLNDHNEPPMQAIVDIARALEVSTDYLLGLKDFD' A
#
# COMPACT_ATOMS: atom_id res chain seq x y z
N MET A 1 9.30 -4.44 5.36
CA MET A 1 8.17 -5.34 5.06
C MET A 1 8.07 -5.66 3.58
N LYS A 2 8.80 -6.67 3.10
CA LYS A 2 8.71 -7.14 1.69
C LYS A 2 7.27 -7.47 1.25
N VAL A 3 6.52 -8.18 2.10
CA VAL A 3 5.13 -8.58 1.81
C VAL A 3 4.21 -7.38 1.58
N PHE A 4 4.32 -6.33 2.40
CA PHE A 4 3.49 -5.14 2.29
C PHE A 4 3.64 -4.46 0.93
N GLY A 5 4.89 -4.19 0.53
CA GLY A 5 5.18 -3.55 -0.75
C GLY A 5 4.69 -4.37 -1.95
N GLU A 6 4.87 -5.69 -1.90
CA GLU A 6 4.42 -6.62 -2.94
C GLU A 6 2.89 -6.66 -3.06
N ARG A 7 2.17 -6.75 -1.95
CA ARG A 7 0.69 -6.83 -1.94
C ARG A 7 0.05 -5.53 -2.41
N VAL A 8 0.55 -4.37 -1.97
CA VAL A 8 0.07 -3.08 -2.48
C VAL A 8 0.30 -2.95 -3.99
N LYS A 9 1.49 -3.33 -4.48
CA LYS A 9 1.80 -3.30 -5.93
C LYS A 9 0.89 -4.24 -6.73
N ARG A 10 0.54 -5.40 -6.17
CA ARG A 10 -0.41 -6.35 -6.77
C ARG A 10 -1.81 -5.74 -6.88
N GLU A 11 -2.35 -5.22 -5.78
CA GLU A 11 -3.70 -4.60 -5.77
C GLU A 11 -3.80 -3.44 -6.75
N LEU A 12 -2.78 -2.58 -6.81
CA LEU A 12 -2.73 -1.50 -7.79
C LEU A 12 -2.84 -2.02 -9.22
N LYS A 13 -2.10 -3.07 -9.56
CA LYS A 13 -2.13 -3.70 -10.88
C LYS A 13 -3.50 -4.30 -11.19
N GLU A 14 -4.10 -5.01 -10.24
CA GLU A 14 -5.42 -5.65 -10.39
C GLU A 14 -6.54 -4.61 -10.58
N GLN A 15 -6.43 -3.47 -9.90
CA GLN A 15 -7.39 -2.37 -9.99
C GLN A 15 -7.08 -1.39 -11.12
N GLY A 16 -6.02 -1.61 -11.92
CA GLY A 16 -5.59 -0.70 -12.98
C GLY A 16 -5.14 0.68 -12.48
N LYS A 17 -4.74 0.79 -11.21
CA LYS A 17 -4.25 1.99 -10.54
C LYS A 17 -2.71 2.04 -10.57
N THR A 18 -2.15 3.24 -10.53
CA THR A 18 -0.71 3.45 -10.40
C THR A 18 -0.32 3.87 -8.98
N GLN A 19 0.98 3.79 -8.64
CA GLN A 19 1.47 4.36 -7.38
C GLN A 19 1.21 5.87 -7.29
N ARG A 20 1.20 6.58 -8.43
CA ARG A 20 0.87 8.00 -8.47
C ARG A 20 -0.58 8.25 -8.06
N ASP A 21 -1.50 7.41 -8.50
CA ASP A 21 -2.92 7.53 -8.15
C ASP A 21 -3.12 7.31 -6.65
N LEU A 22 -2.51 6.25 -6.09
CA LEU A 22 -2.58 5.98 -4.66
C LEU A 22 -1.93 7.08 -3.82
N ALA A 23 -0.76 7.59 -4.25
CA ALA A 23 -0.10 8.70 -3.57
C ALA A 23 -0.98 9.97 -3.57
N ALA A 24 -1.66 10.25 -4.69
CA ALA A 24 -2.61 11.36 -4.78
C ALA A 24 -3.82 11.17 -3.85
N THR A 25 -4.38 9.95 -3.77
CA THR A 25 -5.47 9.61 -2.83
C THR A 25 -5.06 9.81 -1.37
N LEU A 26 -3.81 9.48 -1.04
CA LEU A 26 -3.26 9.59 0.32
C LEU A 26 -2.71 10.98 0.65
N CYS A 27 -2.73 11.92 -0.30
CA CYS A 27 -2.10 13.24 -0.16
C CYS A 27 -0.61 13.18 0.23
N VAL A 28 0.13 12.21 -0.30
CA VAL A 28 1.58 12.05 -0.09
C VAL A 28 2.36 12.17 -1.39
N GLN A 29 3.67 12.41 -1.28
CA GLN A 29 4.52 12.37 -2.47
C GLN A 29 4.66 10.93 -2.98
N THR A 30 4.71 10.76 -4.30
CA THR A 30 4.93 9.45 -4.92
C THR A 30 6.27 8.84 -4.50
N SER A 31 7.29 9.66 -4.24
CA SER A 31 8.58 9.24 -3.66
C SER A 31 8.41 8.61 -2.28
N THR A 32 7.63 9.25 -1.40
CA THR A 32 7.33 8.74 -0.06
C THR A 32 6.62 7.39 -0.12
N LEU A 33 5.60 7.25 -0.98
CA LEU A 33 4.96 5.95 -1.20
C LEU A 33 5.96 4.91 -1.75
N CYS A 34 6.80 5.29 -2.70
CA CYS A 34 7.83 4.41 -3.27
C CYS A 34 8.81 3.90 -2.20
N GLU A 35 9.23 4.75 -1.25
CA GLU A 35 10.08 4.34 -0.13
C GLU A 35 9.39 3.29 0.75
N TRP A 36 8.10 3.47 1.04
CA TRP A 36 7.31 2.49 1.80
C TRP A 36 7.18 1.16 1.08
N LEU A 37 6.93 1.18 -0.22
CA LEU A 37 6.72 -0.04 -1.03
C LEU A 37 8.02 -0.78 -1.39
N ASN A 38 9.18 -0.18 -1.14
CA ASN A 38 10.50 -0.78 -1.39
C ASN A 38 11.29 -1.03 -0.10
N ASP A 39 10.65 -0.92 1.06
CA ASP A 39 11.27 -1.18 2.37
C ASP A 39 12.44 -0.24 2.72
N HIS A 40 12.45 0.95 2.14
CA HIS A 40 13.45 1.98 2.47
C HIS A 40 13.05 2.77 3.73
N ASN A 41 11.75 2.93 3.96
CA ASN A 41 11.21 3.59 5.14
C ASN A 41 9.87 2.94 5.52
N GLU A 42 9.53 2.97 6.79
CA GLU A 42 8.30 2.37 7.29
C GLU A 42 7.13 3.37 7.19
N PRO A 43 5.97 2.98 6.62
CA PRO A 43 4.79 3.83 6.63
C PRO A 43 4.25 4.00 8.06
N PRO A 44 3.74 5.18 8.43
CA PRO A 44 3.05 5.34 9.70
C PRO A 44 1.78 4.47 9.73
N MET A 45 1.36 4.04 10.92
CA MET A 45 0.18 3.19 11.11
C MET A 45 -1.07 3.72 10.38
N GLN A 46 -1.31 5.03 10.42
CA GLN A 46 -2.44 5.65 9.74
C GLN A 46 -2.37 5.48 8.22
N ALA A 47 -1.18 5.58 7.62
CA ALA A 47 -1.01 5.37 6.18
C ALA A 47 -1.30 3.92 5.77
N ILE A 48 -0.96 2.94 6.61
CA ILE A 48 -1.30 1.53 6.36
C ILE A 48 -2.82 1.35 6.30
N VAL A 49 -3.54 1.96 7.25
CA VAL A 49 -5.02 1.93 7.28
C VAL A 49 -5.62 2.62 6.04
N ASP A 50 -5.07 3.77 5.66
CA ASP A 50 -5.59 4.53 4.51
C ASP A 50 -5.30 3.82 3.18
N ILE A 51 -4.15 3.15 3.05
CA ILE A 51 -3.82 2.30 1.90
C ILE A 51 -4.80 1.12 1.81
N ALA A 52 -5.06 0.45 2.94
CA ALA A 52 -6.02 -0.66 3.02
C ALA A 52 -7.41 -0.21 2.53
N ARG A 53 -7.89 0.94 3.02
CA ARG A 53 -9.17 1.53 2.58
C ARG A 53 -9.17 1.92 1.10
N ALA A 54 -8.12 2.56 0.61
CA ALA A 54 -8.03 3.02 -0.78
C ALA A 54 -7.99 1.86 -1.81
N LEU A 55 -7.54 0.69 -1.36
CA LEU A 55 -7.46 -0.54 -2.13
C LEU A 55 -8.62 -1.50 -1.80
N GLU A 56 -9.52 -1.15 -0.87
CA GLU A 56 -10.66 -1.97 -0.46
C GLU A 56 -10.26 -3.37 0.06
N VAL A 57 -9.16 -3.43 0.82
CA VAL A 57 -8.59 -4.64 1.45
C VAL A 57 -8.35 -4.40 2.95
N SER A 58 -8.07 -5.45 3.73
CA SER A 58 -7.70 -5.34 5.15
C SER A 58 -6.20 -5.12 5.35
N THR A 59 -5.89 -4.57 6.51
CA THR A 59 -4.51 -4.49 7.00
C THR A 59 -3.91 -5.86 7.27
N ASP A 60 -4.71 -6.87 7.66
CA ASP A 60 -4.25 -8.24 7.87
C ASP A 60 -3.66 -8.81 6.58
N TYR A 61 -4.36 -8.59 5.46
CA TYR A 61 -3.86 -8.95 4.15
C TYR A 61 -2.63 -8.11 3.80
N LEU A 62 -2.65 -6.78 3.89
CA LEU A 62 -1.47 -5.99 3.51
C LEU A 62 -0.21 -6.35 4.34
N LEU A 63 -0.37 -6.71 5.61
CA LEU A 63 0.73 -7.03 6.52
C LEU A 63 1.15 -8.51 6.50
N GLY A 64 0.49 -9.36 5.72
CA GLY A 64 0.86 -10.78 5.60
C GLY A 64 0.31 -11.69 6.71
N LEU A 65 -0.71 -11.24 7.46
CA LEU A 65 -1.37 -12.04 8.50
C LEU A 65 -2.39 -13.03 7.91
N LYS A 66 -2.94 -12.73 6.71
CA LYS A 66 -3.88 -13.60 5.96
C LYS A 66 -3.61 -13.50 4.46
N ASP A 67 -3.90 -14.53 3.69
CA ASP A 67 -3.67 -14.50 2.24
C ASP A 67 -4.79 -13.85 1.42
N PHE A 68 -5.98 -13.71 2.00
CA PHE A 68 -7.18 -13.16 1.37
C PHE A 68 -7.99 -12.34 2.37
N ASP A 69 -8.79 -11.42 1.85
CA ASP A 69 -9.81 -10.66 2.58
C ASP A 69 -11.15 -11.36 2.70
#